data_AF-A0AA39CIN1-F1
#
_entry.id   AF-A0AA39CIN1-F1
#
_cell.length_a   1.000
_cell.length_b   1.000
_cell.length_c   1.000
_cell.angle_alpha   90.00
_cell.angle_beta   90.00
_cell.angle_gamma   90.00
#
_symmetry.space_group_name_H-M   'P 1'
#
loop_
_entity.id
_entity.type
_entity.pdbx_description
1 polymer ?
#
loop_
_entity_poly.entity_id
_entity_poly.type
_entity_poly.pdbx_seq_one_letter_code
_entity_poly.pdbx_strand_id
1 'polypeptide(L)'
;MDNQGVVTAPASSAPPAPTLTRSIQLDFVGDWGQATFHRILSWLTQEVCDRAGPESRTRIWSIRGGGVEALPMVHSGEADLCVATPSQLMRGALTGEGIFAPYGPMPHLRALAVLPQRDRMILVVHPTLNVRSFSDIRKHKPTLKIAMSADEGGTSFIGHVSTTLLEAHGLSRANVESWEGTFIGFKRPQQCFAAALNGTANAVIQEAIMLPEWNEMVDRQGWIPIEVDADALQKLSDRAGFKPATLHKGFWEKLDRDLTALEFSDFLIVVRDDMPKDLARLLTWCLVHTRATIERQFKHIPADKCALTYPLQPAEMAKTTLELHPGAKEVYAEIGVL
;
A
#
# COMPACT_ATOMS: atom_id res chain seq x y z
N MET A 1 -7.10 24.00 53.56
CA MET A 1 -6.43 22.81 53.00
C MET A 1 -7.47 22.14 52.14
N ASP A 2 -7.53 22.56 50.88
CA ASP A 2 -8.61 22.21 49.96
C ASP A 2 -8.38 20.83 49.38
N ASN A 3 -9.39 19.98 49.58
CA ASN A 3 -9.45 18.63 49.07
C ASN A 3 -9.84 18.70 47.59
N GLN A 4 -8.86 18.65 46.69
CA GLN A 4 -9.11 18.64 45.25
C GLN A 4 -9.78 17.32 44.85
N GLY A 5 -11.03 17.45 44.38
CA GLY A 5 -11.82 16.36 43.84
C GLY A 5 -11.09 15.69 42.68
N VAL A 6 -10.94 14.37 42.80
CA VAL A 6 -10.53 13.49 41.71
C VAL A 6 -11.59 13.58 40.62
N VAL A 7 -11.29 14.28 39.54
CA VAL A 7 -12.09 14.24 38.31
C VAL A 7 -11.82 12.88 37.66
N THR A 8 -12.71 11.91 37.91
CA THR A 8 -12.74 10.67 37.15
C THR A 8 -13.10 11.00 35.71
N ALA A 9 -12.17 10.72 34.79
CA ALA A 9 -12.45 10.75 33.35
C ALA A 9 -13.67 9.86 33.04
N PRO A 10 -14.55 10.25 32.09
CA PRO A 10 -15.69 9.43 31.73
C PRO A 10 -15.21 8.06 31.26
N ALA A 11 -15.78 7.00 31.83
CA ALA A 11 -15.53 5.63 31.40
C ALA A 11 -15.88 5.53 29.91
N SER A 12 -14.88 5.15 29.10
CA SER A 12 -15.07 4.82 27.69
C SER A 12 -16.18 3.77 27.57
N SER A 13 -17.26 4.09 26.86
CA SER A 13 -18.38 3.19 26.57
C SER A 13 -18.02 2.12 25.53
N ALA A 14 -16.73 1.84 25.31
CA ALA A 14 -16.29 0.82 24.38
C ALA A 14 -16.66 -0.57 24.92
N PRO A 15 -17.14 -1.49 24.06
CA PRO A 15 -17.36 -2.87 24.47
C PRO A 15 -16.06 -3.45 25.04
N PRO A 16 -16.15 -4.32 26.07
CA PRO A 16 -14.97 -4.94 26.67
C PRO A 16 -14.14 -5.65 25.59
N ALA A 17 -12.82 -5.59 25.74
CA ALA A 17 -11.92 -6.25 24.80
C ALA A 17 -12.23 -7.75 24.73
N PRO A 18 -12.44 -8.34 23.54
CA PRO A 18 -12.55 -9.78 23.41
C PRO A 18 -11.23 -10.43 23.83
N THR A 19 -11.31 -11.62 24.41
CA THR A 19 -10.15 -12.40 24.81
C THR A 19 -10.30 -13.84 24.33
N LEU A 20 -9.17 -14.51 24.09
CA LEU A 20 -9.11 -15.93 23.79
C LEU A 20 -8.43 -16.65 24.97
N THR A 21 -9.09 -17.64 25.54
CA THR A 21 -8.49 -18.46 26.61
C THR A 21 -7.41 -19.40 26.09
N ARG A 22 -7.48 -19.76 24.80
CA ARG A 22 -6.47 -20.60 24.13
C ARG A 22 -5.27 -19.76 23.68
N SER A 23 -4.10 -20.38 23.73
CA SER A 23 -2.91 -19.84 23.07
C SER A 23 -3.04 -19.95 21.55
N ILE A 24 -2.50 -18.97 20.82
CA ILE A 24 -2.50 -18.94 19.36
C ILE A 24 -1.07 -18.89 18.81
N GLN A 25 -0.85 -19.47 17.64
CA GLN A 25 0.38 -19.30 16.87
C GLN A 25 -0.03 -18.79 15.52
N LEU A 26 0.44 -17.60 15.14
CA LEU A 26 0.09 -16.97 13.87
C LEU A 26 1.33 -16.69 13.03
N ASP A 27 1.24 -16.98 11.74
CA ASP A 27 2.22 -16.66 10.73
C ASP A 27 1.72 -15.47 9.90
N PHE A 28 2.37 -14.31 10.07
CA PHE A 28 2.06 -13.08 9.36
C PHE A 28 3.05 -12.82 8.24
N VAL A 29 2.62 -12.27 7.11
CA VAL A 29 3.52 -11.89 6.00
C VAL A 29 3.51 -10.37 5.82
N GLY A 30 4.69 -9.75 6.00
CA GLY A 30 4.89 -8.32 5.87
C GLY A 30 5.66 -7.93 4.59
N ASP A 31 6.27 -6.74 4.62
CA ASP A 31 7.16 -6.22 3.56
C ASP A 31 8.61 -6.79 3.64
N TRP A 32 9.62 -6.02 3.23
CA TRP A 32 11.05 -6.37 3.32
C TRP A 32 11.64 -6.34 4.75
N GLY A 33 10.87 -5.94 5.77
CA GLY A 33 11.29 -5.88 7.17
C GLY A 33 11.35 -4.47 7.76
N GLN A 34 11.24 -3.43 6.95
CA GLN A 34 11.51 -2.04 7.35
C GLN A 34 10.39 -1.06 6.99
N ALA A 35 9.44 -1.45 6.15
CA ALA A 35 8.36 -0.58 5.72
C ALA A 35 7.18 -0.61 6.70
N THR A 36 6.03 -0.08 6.28
CA THR A 36 4.87 0.11 7.16
C THR A 36 4.19 -1.22 7.50
N PHE A 37 4.30 -2.26 6.68
CA PHE A 37 3.60 -3.53 6.93
C PHE A 37 4.17 -4.22 8.17
N HIS A 38 5.50 -4.27 8.32
CA HIS A 38 6.11 -4.80 9.53
C HIS A 38 5.73 -3.99 10.78
N ARG A 39 5.53 -2.67 10.66
CA ARG A 39 5.06 -1.84 11.79
C ARG A 39 3.62 -2.20 12.18
N ILE A 40 2.73 -2.37 11.18
CA ILE A 40 1.34 -2.80 11.39
C ILE A 40 1.29 -4.17 12.06
N LEU A 41 2.06 -5.13 11.53
CA LEU A 41 2.08 -6.49 12.03
C LEU A 41 2.67 -6.58 13.44
N SER A 42 3.74 -5.85 13.74
CA SER A 42 4.31 -5.77 15.10
C SER A 42 3.33 -5.16 16.11
N TRP A 43 2.55 -4.15 15.70
CA TRP A 43 1.47 -3.61 16.53
C TRP A 43 0.39 -4.68 16.80
N LEU A 44 -0.06 -5.40 15.77
CA LEU A 44 -1.03 -6.49 15.94
C LEU A 44 -0.50 -7.63 16.80
N THR A 45 0.77 -8.01 16.64
CA THR A 45 1.45 -9.01 17.47
C THR A 45 1.29 -8.69 18.95
N GLN A 46 1.60 -7.44 19.36
CA GLN A 46 1.44 -7.05 20.75
C GLN A 46 -0.01 -7.18 21.20
N GLU A 47 -0.93 -6.55 20.48
CA GLU A 47 -2.32 -6.42 20.93
C GLU A 47 -3.08 -7.75 20.96
N VAL A 48 -2.78 -8.67 20.04
CA VAL A 48 -3.41 -10.01 20.01
C VAL A 48 -2.85 -10.91 21.10
N CYS A 49 -1.53 -10.90 21.33
CA CYS A 49 -0.90 -11.75 22.33
C CYS A 49 -1.28 -11.33 23.75
N ASP A 50 -1.42 -10.02 24.02
CA ASP A 50 -1.89 -9.50 25.31
C ASP A 50 -3.33 -9.93 25.66
N ARG A 51 -4.07 -10.47 24.69
CA ARG A 51 -5.50 -10.84 24.81
C ARG A 51 -5.77 -12.31 24.50
N ALA A 52 -4.74 -13.11 24.33
CA ALA A 52 -4.83 -14.54 24.06
C ALA A 52 -4.13 -15.36 25.16
N GLY A 53 -4.18 -16.69 25.08
CA GLY A 53 -3.55 -17.57 26.07
C GLY A 53 -2.05 -17.30 26.24
N PRO A 54 -1.45 -17.67 27.38
CA PRO A 54 -0.11 -17.23 27.79
C PRO A 54 1.04 -17.70 26.89
N GLU A 55 0.83 -18.70 26.03
CA GLU A 55 1.84 -19.17 25.07
C GLU A 55 1.65 -18.59 23.67
N SER A 56 0.80 -17.57 23.54
CA SER A 56 0.50 -16.95 22.26
C SER A 56 1.72 -16.26 21.68
N ARG A 57 1.94 -16.46 20.38
CA ARG A 57 3.07 -15.90 19.67
C ARG A 57 2.76 -15.73 18.19
N THR A 58 3.49 -14.82 17.55
CA THR A 58 3.40 -14.60 16.11
C THR A 58 4.79 -14.71 15.48
N ARG A 59 4.88 -15.11 14.21
CA ARG A 59 6.04 -14.87 13.36
C ARG A 59 5.66 -13.84 12.29
N ILE A 60 6.61 -12.99 11.91
CA ILE A 60 6.45 -12.08 10.78
C ILE A 60 7.48 -12.48 9.73
N TRP A 61 7.00 -12.98 8.60
CA TRP A 61 7.78 -13.36 7.44
C TRP A 61 8.03 -12.11 6.58
N SER A 62 9.30 -11.86 6.27
CA SER A 62 9.67 -10.83 5.30
C SER A 62 9.76 -11.43 3.90
N ILE A 63 9.37 -10.64 2.90
CA ILE A 63 9.34 -11.07 1.50
C ILE A 63 10.21 -10.16 0.62
N ARG A 64 10.46 -10.55 -0.63
CA ARG A 64 11.44 -9.87 -1.51
C ARG A 64 10.81 -9.27 -2.78
N GLY A 65 9.86 -9.95 -3.39
CA GLY A 65 9.28 -9.69 -4.70
C GLY A 65 8.36 -8.47 -4.80
N GLY A 66 7.93 -7.89 -3.68
CA GLY A 66 7.17 -6.64 -3.67
C GLY A 66 5.66 -6.82 -3.49
N GLY A 67 5.26 -7.87 -2.76
CA GLY A 67 3.95 -7.96 -2.11
C GLY A 67 3.03 -9.06 -2.65
N VAL A 68 3.12 -9.43 -3.93
CA VAL A 68 2.14 -10.36 -4.55
C VAL A 68 2.24 -11.75 -3.93
N GLU A 69 3.47 -12.19 -3.66
CA GLU A 69 3.81 -13.49 -3.08
C GLU A 69 3.16 -13.78 -1.72
N ALA A 70 2.73 -12.76 -0.98
CA ALA A 70 2.04 -12.93 0.30
C ALA A 70 0.62 -13.48 0.15
N LEU A 71 -0.09 -13.17 -0.95
CA LEU A 71 -1.47 -13.63 -1.14
C LEU A 71 -1.57 -15.13 -1.36
N PRO A 72 -0.74 -15.77 -2.22
CA PRO A 72 -0.70 -17.22 -2.34
C PRO A 72 -0.38 -17.94 -1.04
N MET A 73 0.52 -17.39 -0.20
CA MET A 73 0.85 -17.96 1.12
C MET A 73 -0.37 -17.95 2.05
N VAL A 74 -1.11 -16.83 2.08
CA VAL A 74 -2.36 -16.78 2.85
C VAL A 74 -3.40 -17.70 2.24
N HIS A 75 -3.57 -17.71 0.92
CA HIS A 75 -4.54 -18.56 0.24
C HIS A 75 -4.31 -20.06 0.50
N SER A 76 -3.05 -20.52 0.47
CA SER A 76 -2.68 -21.92 0.70
C SER A 76 -2.75 -22.34 2.17
N GLY A 77 -2.82 -21.38 3.10
CA GLY A 77 -2.71 -21.62 4.54
C GLY A 77 -1.28 -21.77 5.05
N GLU A 78 -0.27 -21.42 4.23
CA GLU A 78 1.11 -21.29 4.70
C GLU A 78 1.27 -20.11 5.67
N ALA A 79 0.43 -19.08 5.52
CA ALA A 79 0.32 -17.95 6.43
C ALA A 79 -1.13 -17.67 6.82
N ASP A 80 -1.33 -17.07 7.99
CA ASP A 80 -2.66 -16.75 8.51
C ASP A 80 -3.15 -15.37 8.06
N LEU A 81 -2.22 -14.42 7.89
CA LEU A 81 -2.53 -13.03 7.59
C LEU A 81 -1.41 -12.37 6.80
N CYS A 82 -1.76 -11.50 5.86
CA CYS A 82 -0.80 -10.60 5.22
C CYS A 82 -1.35 -9.18 5.06
N VAL A 83 -0.44 -8.26 4.72
CA VAL A 83 -0.79 -6.90 4.30
C VAL A 83 -0.49 -6.75 2.81
N ALA A 84 -1.45 -6.28 2.03
CA ALA A 84 -1.32 -6.12 0.59
C ALA A 84 -1.67 -4.70 0.12
N THR A 85 -0.94 -4.19 -0.87
CA THR A 85 -1.16 -2.89 -1.52
C THR A 85 -0.90 -3.02 -3.02
N PRO A 86 -1.61 -2.30 -3.91
CA PRO A 86 -2.71 -1.37 -3.63
C PRO A 86 -4.04 -2.13 -3.44
N SER A 87 -4.87 -1.64 -2.51
CA SER A 87 -6.13 -2.31 -2.15
C SER A 87 -7.05 -2.55 -3.37
N GLN A 88 -7.04 -1.63 -4.34
CA GLN A 88 -7.92 -1.66 -5.51
C GLN A 88 -7.68 -2.84 -6.45
N LEU A 89 -6.46 -3.39 -6.51
CA LEU A 89 -6.16 -4.55 -7.35
C LEU A 89 -6.67 -5.86 -6.74
N MET A 90 -6.90 -5.91 -5.42
CA MET A 90 -7.14 -7.18 -4.70
C MET A 90 -8.38 -7.95 -5.16
N ARG A 91 -9.36 -7.30 -5.81
CA ARG A 91 -10.52 -8.01 -6.39
C ARG A 91 -10.12 -9.02 -7.46
N GLY A 92 -9.10 -8.71 -8.27
CA GLY A 92 -8.59 -9.63 -9.29
C GLY A 92 -8.02 -10.92 -8.70
N ALA A 93 -7.61 -10.92 -7.42
CA ALA A 93 -7.09 -12.09 -6.74
C ALA A 93 -8.16 -13.20 -6.63
N LEU A 94 -9.44 -12.83 -6.48
CA LEU A 94 -10.53 -13.80 -6.33
C LEU A 94 -10.76 -14.60 -7.62
N THR A 95 -10.53 -13.99 -8.78
CA THR A 95 -10.73 -14.59 -10.11
C THR A 95 -9.44 -15.04 -10.77
N GLY A 96 -8.28 -14.69 -10.24
CA GLY A 96 -6.98 -15.00 -10.84
C GLY A 96 -6.70 -14.15 -12.08
N GLU A 97 -7.23 -12.93 -12.14
CA GLU A 97 -7.06 -12.03 -13.28
C GLU A 97 -5.88 -11.06 -13.10
N GLY A 98 -5.39 -10.49 -14.20
CA GLY A 98 -4.30 -9.50 -14.17
C GLY A 98 -3.02 -10.07 -13.59
N ILE A 99 -2.42 -9.37 -12.63
CA ILE A 99 -1.19 -9.79 -11.94
C ILE A 99 -1.32 -11.15 -11.22
N PHE A 100 -2.56 -11.60 -10.95
CA PHE A 100 -2.80 -12.85 -10.23
C PHE A 100 -2.86 -14.09 -11.15
N ALA A 101 -2.86 -13.91 -12.48
CA ALA A 101 -2.94 -15.01 -13.43
C ALA A 101 -1.92 -16.15 -13.21
N PRO A 102 -0.65 -15.88 -12.86
CA PRO A 102 0.32 -16.94 -12.57
C PRO A 102 -0.02 -17.79 -11.33
N TYR A 103 -0.84 -17.27 -10.42
CA TYR A 103 -1.19 -17.91 -9.14
C TYR A 103 -2.57 -18.59 -9.18
N GLY A 104 -3.41 -18.22 -10.14
CA GLY A 104 -4.78 -18.69 -10.23
C GLY A 104 -5.75 -17.98 -9.27
N PRO A 105 -7.03 -18.35 -9.27
CA PRO A 105 -8.05 -17.74 -8.43
C PRO A 105 -7.86 -18.09 -6.94
N MET A 106 -7.99 -17.09 -6.08
CA MET A 106 -7.88 -17.21 -4.62
C MET A 106 -9.21 -16.83 -3.92
N PRO A 107 -10.31 -17.59 -4.14
CA PRO A 107 -11.67 -17.19 -3.72
C PRO A 107 -11.89 -17.15 -2.20
N HIS A 108 -10.99 -17.78 -1.44
CA HIS A 108 -11.06 -17.87 0.02
C HIS A 108 -10.50 -16.63 0.74
N LEU A 109 -9.92 -15.67 0.01
CA LEU A 109 -9.38 -14.46 0.63
C LEU A 109 -10.53 -13.58 1.18
N ARG A 110 -10.33 -13.09 2.40
CA ARG A 110 -11.20 -12.13 3.10
C ARG A 110 -10.35 -11.01 3.67
N ALA A 111 -10.99 -9.90 4.00
CA ALA A 111 -10.33 -8.78 4.68
C ALA A 111 -10.78 -8.64 6.14
N LEU A 112 -9.89 -8.14 6.99
CA LEU A 112 -10.24 -7.66 8.32
C LEU A 112 -10.43 -6.14 8.35
N ALA A 113 -9.65 -5.42 7.56
CA ALA A 113 -9.70 -3.98 7.41
C ALA A 113 -8.96 -3.55 6.16
N VAL A 114 -9.25 -2.34 5.69
CA VAL A 114 -8.32 -1.53 4.91
C VAL A 114 -7.73 -0.46 5.84
N LEU A 115 -6.44 -0.20 5.75
CA LEU A 115 -5.78 0.89 6.47
C LEU A 115 -5.45 2.00 5.47
N PRO A 116 -6.12 3.16 5.56
CA PRO A 116 -5.95 4.22 4.59
C PRO A 116 -4.51 4.71 4.46
N GLN A 117 -4.07 4.84 3.23
CA GLN A 117 -2.77 5.40 2.88
C GLN A 117 -2.87 6.07 1.53
N ARG A 118 -2.76 7.39 1.51
CA ARG A 118 -2.86 8.17 0.27
C ARG A 118 -1.59 7.99 -0.57
N ASP A 119 -1.72 7.30 -1.70
CA ASP A 119 -0.64 7.09 -2.66
C ASP A 119 -1.02 7.25 -4.11
N ARG A 120 0.01 7.36 -4.95
CA ARG A 120 -0.10 7.42 -6.41
C ARG A 120 1.15 6.82 -7.04
N MET A 121 0.95 6.09 -8.13
CA MET A 121 2.05 5.73 -9.03
C MET A 121 2.37 6.93 -9.92
N ILE A 122 3.61 7.43 -9.86
CA ILE A 122 4.03 8.63 -10.58
C ILE A 122 5.34 8.39 -11.33
N LEU A 123 5.41 8.86 -12.59
CA LEU A 123 6.64 9.01 -13.33
C LEU A 123 7.21 10.42 -13.10
N VAL A 124 8.48 10.51 -12.73
CA VAL A 124 9.22 11.77 -12.63
C VAL A 124 10.47 11.67 -13.52
N VAL A 125 10.76 12.73 -14.28
CA VAL A 125 11.89 12.77 -15.23
C VAL A 125 12.86 13.92 -14.93
N HIS A 126 14.13 13.71 -15.24
CA HIS A 126 15.17 14.71 -15.05
C HIS A 126 14.98 15.88 -16.03
N PRO A 127 15.17 17.15 -15.61
CA PRO A 127 14.87 18.32 -16.45
C PRO A 127 15.71 18.41 -17.72
N THR A 128 16.91 17.82 -17.76
CA THR A 128 17.76 17.82 -18.96
C THR A 128 17.18 17.05 -20.15
N LEU A 129 16.15 16.23 -19.92
CA LEU A 129 15.45 15.52 -21.00
C LEU A 129 14.53 16.45 -21.80
N ASN A 130 14.24 17.66 -21.30
CA ASN A 130 13.40 18.66 -21.98
C ASN A 130 12.01 18.12 -22.40
N VAL A 131 11.43 17.24 -21.59
CA VAL A 131 10.07 16.67 -21.79
C VAL A 131 9.21 16.96 -20.56
N ARG A 132 7.91 17.22 -20.77
CA ARG A 132 6.95 17.55 -19.69
C ARG A 132 5.68 16.72 -19.71
N SER A 133 5.54 15.85 -20.70
CA SER A 133 4.37 14.97 -20.88
C SER A 133 4.81 13.63 -21.49
N PHE A 134 3.95 12.61 -21.38
CA PHE A 134 4.17 11.37 -22.13
C PHE A 134 4.14 11.60 -23.65
N SER A 135 3.35 12.57 -24.12
CA SER A 135 3.36 12.99 -25.53
C SER A 135 4.73 13.52 -25.97
N ASP A 136 5.38 14.35 -25.14
CA ASP A 136 6.74 14.83 -25.42
C ASP A 136 7.74 13.68 -25.47
N ILE A 137 7.63 12.71 -24.55
CA ILE A 137 8.49 11.52 -24.53
C ILE A 137 8.33 10.73 -25.84
N ARG A 138 7.10 10.45 -26.26
CA ARG A 138 6.82 9.73 -27.52
C ARG A 138 7.34 10.48 -28.76
N LYS A 139 7.22 11.81 -28.75
CA LYS A 139 7.62 12.67 -29.88
C LYS A 139 9.13 12.81 -30.01
N HIS A 140 9.81 13.12 -28.90
CA HIS A 140 11.24 13.45 -28.90
C HIS A 140 12.13 12.24 -28.68
N LYS A 141 11.59 11.14 -28.14
CA LYS A 141 12.30 9.88 -27.90
C LYS A 141 13.65 10.07 -27.20
N PRO A 142 13.69 10.77 -26.05
CA PRO A 142 14.94 10.95 -25.35
C PRO A 142 15.53 9.61 -24.89
N THR A 143 16.85 9.54 -24.73
CA THR A 143 17.53 8.37 -24.14
C THR A 143 17.13 8.23 -22.66
N LEU A 144 16.05 7.48 -22.41
CA LEU A 144 15.54 7.24 -21.07
C LEU A 144 16.37 6.19 -20.33
N LYS A 145 16.59 6.40 -19.04
CA LYS A 145 17.12 5.41 -18.10
C LYS A 145 16.14 5.39 -16.93
N ILE A 146 15.14 4.52 -17.04
CA ILE A 146 14.00 4.48 -16.13
C ILE A 146 14.31 3.54 -14.97
N ALA A 147 14.49 4.07 -13.76
CA ALA A 147 14.56 3.27 -12.56
C ALA A 147 13.14 2.91 -12.07
N MET A 148 12.91 1.63 -11.81
CA MET A 148 11.61 1.12 -11.37
C MET A 148 11.74 -0.18 -10.58
N SER A 149 10.67 -0.55 -9.87
CA SER A 149 10.63 -1.87 -9.22
C SER A 149 10.60 -2.99 -10.28
N ALA A 150 11.45 -4.00 -10.10
CA ALA A 150 11.54 -5.16 -10.97
C ALA A 150 10.38 -6.12 -10.68
N ASP A 151 9.64 -6.49 -11.73
CA ASP A 151 8.60 -7.52 -11.66
C ASP A 151 9.13 -8.89 -12.13
N GLU A 152 10.09 -9.43 -11.38
CA GLU A 152 10.65 -10.76 -11.66
C GLU A 152 9.61 -11.83 -11.26
N GLY A 153 8.98 -12.45 -12.27
CA GLY A 153 8.06 -13.56 -12.06
C GLY A 153 6.66 -13.16 -11.56
N GLY A 154 6.23 -11.90 -11.79
CA GLY A 154 4.89 -11.44 -11.40
C GLY A 154 4.74 -11.21 -9.89
N THR A 155 5.85 -10.93 -9.20
CA THR A 155 5.90 -10.85 -7.74
C THR A 155 5.72 -9.43 -7.19
N SER A 156 5.77 -8.40 -8.06
CA SER A 156 5.79 -6.99 -7.66
C SER A 156 4.55 -6.23 -8.11
N PHE A 157 3.70 -5.80 -7.17
CA PHE A 157 2.59 -4.90 -7.51
C PHE A 157 3.10 -3.59 -8.11
N ILE A 158 4.16 -3.05 -7.54
CA ILE A 158 4.78 -1.81 -7.99
C ILE A 158 5.31 -1.96 -9.42
N GLY A 159 6.09 -3.01 -9.68
CA GLY A 159 6.67 -3.27 -10.99
C GLY A 159 5.61 -3.53 -12.06
N HIS A 160 4.58 -4.31 -11.72
CA HIS A 160 3.45 -4.61 -12.61
C HIS A 160 2.67 -3.35 -12.99
N VAL A 161 2.30 -2.53 -12.00
CA VAL A 161 1.55 -1.29 -12.23
C VAL A 161 2.39 -0.28 -13.00
N SER A 162 3.68 -0.16 -12.68
CA SER A 162 4.62 0.70 -13.42
C SER A 162 4.71 0.29 -14.89
N THR A 163 4.90 -1.01 -15.16
CA THR A 163 4.99 -1.55 -16.54
C THR A 163 3.69 -1.31 -17.29
N THR A 164 2.55 -1.64 -16.65
CA THR A 164 1.22 -1.47 -17.23
C THR A 164 0.92 -0.02 -17.58
N LEU A 165 1.29 0.93 -16.71
CA LEU A 165 1.10 2.36 -16.94
C LEU A 165 1.98 2.84 -18.12
N LEU A 166 3.26 2.49 -18.13
CA LEU A 166 4.17 2.86 -19.21
C LEU A 166 3.71 2.30 -20.56
N GLU A 167 3.28 1.04 -20.61
CA GLU A 167 2.73 0.41 -21.82
C GLU A 167 1.47 1.11 -22.33
N ALA A 168 0.56 1.55 -21.44
CA ALA A 168 -0.62 2.31 -21.83
C ALA A 168 -0.28 3.65 -22.53
N HIS A 169 0.87 4.24 -22.17
CA HIS A 169 1.45 5.41 -22.82
C HIS A 169 2.33 5.07 -24.04
N GLY A 170 2.38 3.81 -24.47
CA GLY A 170 3.21 3.35 -25.57
C GLY A 170 4.69 3.24 -25.23
N LEU A 171 5.07 3.22 -23.95
CA LEU A 171 6.46 3.09 -23.49
C LEU A 171 6.76 1.65 -23.05
N SER A 172 6.43 0.67 -23.90
CA SER A 172 6.84 -0.71 -23.67
C SER A 172 8.37 -0.83 -23.70
N ARG A 173 8.89 -1.89 -23.08
CA ARG A 173 10.34 -2.15 -23.05
C ARG A 173 10.96 -2.10 -24.45
N ALA A 174 10.41 -2.89 -25.37
CA ALA A 174 10.88 -2.97 -26.74
C ALA A 174 10.82 -1.61 -27.47
N ASN A 175 9.79 -0.80 -27.19
CA ASN A 175 9.66 0.50 -27.84
C ASN A 175 10.73 1.47 -27.32
N VAL A 176 10.89 1.60 -26.01
CA VAL A 176 11.88 2.49 -25.40
C VAL A 176 13.31 2.08 -25.76
N GLU A 177 13.61 0.78 -25.79
CA GLU A 177 14.92 0.25 -26.20
C GLU A 177 15.21 0.51 -27.69
N SER A 178 14.18 0.67 -28.55
CA SER A 178 14.36 0.99 -29.98
C SER A 178 14.98 2.37 -30.24
N TRP A 179 14.97 3.26 -29.24
CA TRP A 179 15.66 4.55 -29.28
C TRP A 179 16.72 4.70 -28.16
N GLU A 180 17.39 3.59 -27.84
CA GLU A 180 18.50 3.53 -26.87
C GLU A 180 18.10 3.78 -25.40
N GLY A 181 16.80 3.80 -25.09
CA GLY A 181 16.33 3.84 -23.71
C GLY A 181 16.55 2.51 -22.98
N THR A 182 16.58 2.55 -21.65
CA THR A 182 16.83 1.39 -20.79
C THR A 182 15.96 1.44 -19.53
N PHE A 183 15.70 0.26 -18.97
CA PHE A 183 15.00 0.10 -17.69
C PHE A 183 15.95 -0.54 -16.69
N ILE A 184 16.01 0.04 -15.50
CA ILE A 184 16.87 -0.42 -14.42
C ILE A 184 15.97 -0.91 -13.28
N GLY A 185 15.91 -2.22 -13.14
CA GLY A 185 15.04 -2.90 -12.18
C GLY A 185 15.69 -2.99 -10.80
N PHE A 186 14.93 -2.64 -9.76
CA PHE A 186 15.34 -2.81 -8.37
C PHE A 186 14.27 -3.52 -7.54
N LYS A 187 14.64 -4.08 -6.39
CA LYS A 187 13.67 -4.75 -5.50
C LYS A 187 12.96 -3.78 -4.56
N ARG A 188 13.58 -2.65 -4.23
CA ARG A 188 13.07 -1.69 -3.24
C ARG A 188 13.02 -0.26 -3.78
N PRO A 189 12.01 0.54 -3.40
CA PRO A 189 11.88 1.93 -3.85
C PRO A 189 13.13 2.79 -3.64
N GLN A 190 13.80 2.65 -2.49
CA GLN A 190 15.00 3.45 -2.16
C GLN A 190 16.14 3.26 -3.16
N GLN A 191 16.24 2.07 -3.77
CA GLN A 191 17.26 1.79 -4.78
C GLN A 191 16.96 2.51 -6.10
N CYS A 192 15.68 2.63 -6.47
CA CYS A 192 15.26 3.41 -7.64
C CYS A 192 15.61 4.89 -7.46
N PHE A 193 15.28 5.47 -6.30
CA PHE A 193 15.61 6.86 -6.00
C PHE A 193 17.12 7.09 -5.94
N ALA A 194 17.88 6.19 -5.31
CA ALA A 194 19.33 6.30 -5.26
C ALA A 194 19.96 6.28 -6.67
N ALA A 195 19.47 5.43 -7.57
CA ALA A 195 19.92 5.39 -8.95
C ALA A 195 19.63 6.69 -9.72
N ALA A 196 18.52 7.36 -9.43
CA ALA A 196 18.22 8.66 -10.01
C ALA A 196 19.09 9.78 -9.42
N LEU A 197 19.16 9.85 -8.09
CA LEU A 197 19.90 10.89 -7.38
C LEU A 197 21.41 10.84 -7.63
N ASN A 198 21.96 9.66 -7.95
CA ASN A 198 23.37 9.52 -8.31
C ASN A 198 23.66 9.61 -9.82
N GLY A 199 22.65 9.89 -10.65
CA GLY A 199 22.76 10.06 -12.11
C GLY A 199 22.84 8.76 -12.92
N THR A 200 22.67 7.59 -12.29
CA THR A 200 22.56 6.31 -13.01
C THR A 200 21.28 6.23 -13.85
N ALA A 201 20.20 6.81 -13.34
CA ALA A 201 18.88 6.93 -13.99
C ALA A 201 18.51 8.41 -14.21
N ASN A 202 17.72 8.68 -15.24
CA ASN A 202 17.20 10.02 -15.55
C ASN A 202 15.66 10.08 -15.55
N ALA A 203 15.02 8.99 -15.15
CA ALA A 203 13.59 8.91 -14.87
C ALA A 203 13.35 7.88 -13.75
N VAL A 204 12.33 8.11 -12.93
CA VAL A 204 11.88 7.18 -11.89
C VAL A 204 10.37 7.04 -11.99
N ILE A 205 9.88 5.80 -12.02
CA ILE A 205 8.45 5.51 -11.81
C ILE A 205 8.30 4.73 -10.51
N GLN A 206 7.56 5.30 -9.56
CA GLN A 206 7.44 4.73 -8.22
C GLN A 206 6.17 5.24 -7.50
N GLU A 207 5.77 4.53 -6.46
CA GLU A 207 4.76 4.90 -5.46
C GLU A 207 5.41 5.49 -4.18
N ALA A 208 4.70 5.46 -3.06
CA ALA A 208 5.10 6.04 -1.79
C ALA A 208 5.43 7.53 -1.90
N ILE A 209 4.49 8.32 -2.44
CA ILE A 209 4.68 9.76 -2.74
C ILE A 209 5.11 10.62 -1.54
N MET A 210 4.91 10.11 -0.32
CA MET A 210 5.31 10.79 0.91
C MET A 210 6.80 10.66 1.24
N LEU A 211 7.55 9.79 0.55
CA LEU A 211 8.97 9.61 0.81
C LEU A 211 9.78 10.90 0.58
N PRO A 212 10.79 11.18 1.42
CA PRO A 212 11.57 12.41 1.32
C PRO A 212 12.33 12.54 -0.01
N GLU A 213 12.68 11.43 -0.64
CA GLU A 213 13.36 11.38 -1.95
C GLU A 213 12.56 12.09 -3.05
N TRP A 214 11.23 12.06 -2.99
CA TRP A 214 10.40 12.82 -3.92
C TRP A 214 10.57 14.34 -3.74
N ASN A 215 10.65 14.82 -2.50
CA ASN A 215 10.90 16.24 -2.22
C ASN A 215 12.32 16.64 -2.67
N GLU A 216 13.31 15.76 -2.51
CA GLU A 216 14.65 15.98 -3.04
C GLU A 216 14.63 16.13 -4.56
N MET A 217 14.00 15.19 -5.28
CA MET A 217 13.95 15.23 -6.73
C MET A 217 13.13 16.42 -7.26
N VAL A 218 11.91 16.60 -6.80
CA VAL A 218 10.98 17.60 -7.33
C VAL A 218 11.31 18.99 -6.80
N ASP A 219 11.36 19.17 -5.48
CA ASP A 219 11.49 20.50 -4.88
C ASP A 219 12.93 21.01 -4.91
N ARG A 220 13.93 20.16 -4.64
CA ARG A 220 15.33 20.63 -4.59
C ARG A 220 16.00 20.59 -5.95
N GLN A 221 15.83 19.51 -6.71
CA GLN A 221 16.52 19.31 -7.99
C GLN A 221 15.70 19.68 -9.23
N GLY A 222 14.40 19.98 -9.08
CA GLY A 222 13.56 20.44 -10.19
C GLY A 222 13.23 19.35 -11.21
N TRP A 223 13.20 18.09 -10.79
CA TRP A 223 12.66 17.01 -11.61
C TRP A 223 11.17 17.24 -11.87
N ILE A 224 10.70 16.71 -13.00
CA ILE A 224 9.39 17.04 -13.55
C ILE A 224 8.47 15.83 -13.38
N PRO A 225 7.45 15.89 -12.51
CA PRO A 225 6.38 14.91 -12.48
C PRO A 225 5.57 14.93 -13.78
N ILE A 226 5.36 13.76 -14.36
CA ILE A 226 4.63 13.58 -15.61
C ILE A 226 3.21 13.14 -15.30
N GLU A 227 2.25 13.92 -15.80
CA GLU A 227 0.83 13.61 -15.68
C GLU A 227 0.42 12.45 -16.60
N VAL A 228 -0.46 11.60 -16.09
CA VAL A 228 -1.06 10.50 -16.84
C VAL A 228 -2.09 11.06 -17.83
N ASP A 229 -1.83 10.86 -19.12
CA ASP A 229 -2.76 11.15 -20.22
C ASP A 229 -4.13 10.44 -20.06
N ALA A 230 -5.22 11.14 -20.42
CA ALA A 230 -6.58 10.61 -20.35
C ALA A 230 -6.81 9.38 -21.25
N ASP A 231 -6.13 9.27 -22.39
CA ASP A 231 -6.26 8.12 -23.28
C ASP A 231 -5.66 6.85 -22.65
N ALA A 232 -4.57 6.98 -21.89
CA ALA A 232 -3.99 5.89 -21.13
C ALA A 232 -4.92 5.43 -20.01
N LEU A 233 -5.53 6.38 -19.27
CA LEU A 233 -6.55 6.05 -18.27
C LEU A 233 -7.73 5.31 -18.89
N GLN A 234 -8.19 5.70 -20.08
CA GLN A 234 -9.26 5.01 -20.79
C GLN A 234 -8.86 3.59 -21.24
N LYS A 235 -7.60 3.37 -21.62
CA LYS A 235 -7.08 2.02 -21.92
C LYS A 235 -7.01 1.13 -20.66
N LEU A 236 -6.83 1.76 -19.50
CA LEU A 236 -6.71 1.08 -18.21
C LEU A 236 -8.05 0.92 -17.49
N SER A 237 -9.08 1.71 -17.82
CA SER A 237 -10.35 1.74 -17.10
C SER A 237 -11.11 0.42 -17.14
N ASP A 238 -10.92 -0.37 -18.19
CA ASP A 238 -11.54 -1.70 -18.33
C ASP A 238 -10.85 -2.75 -17.45
N ARG A 239 -9.64 -2.45 -16.93
CA ARG A 239 -8.89 -3.33 -16.05
C ARG A 239 -9.26 -3.05 -14.60
N ALA A 240 -9.76 -4.07 -13.91
CA ALA A 240 -10.14 -3.96 -12.51
C ALA A 240 -8.98 -3.41 -11.65
N GLY A 241 -9.27 -2.36 -10.88
CA GLY A 241 -8.35 -1.77 -9.91
C GLY A 241 -7.45 -0.63 -10.41
N PHE A 242 -7.44 -0.33 -11.72
CA PHE A 242 -6.74 0.83 -12.26
C PHE A 242 -7.69 2.04 -12.30
N LYS A 243 -7.43 3.04 -11.45
CA LYS A 243 -8.26 4.25 -11.34
C LYS A 243 -7.40 5.50 -11.35
N PRO A 244 -7.88 6.62 -11.90
CA PRO A 244 -7.20 7.90 -11.74
C PRO A 244 -7.25 8.37 -10.29
N ALA A 245 -6.18 9.03 -9.86
CA ALA A 245 -6.10 9.74 -8.59
C ALA A 245 -5.43 11.11 -8.80
N THR A 246 -5.87 12.11 -8.06
CA THR A 246 -5.29 13.46 -8.15
C THR A 246 -4.22 13.65 -7.07
N LEU A 247 -3.02 14.03 -7.50
CA LEU A 247 -2.03 14.66 -6.64
C LEU A 247 -2.27 16.17 -6.67
N HIS A 248 -2.73 16.73 -5.55
CA HIS A 248 -3.10 18.14 -5.48
C HIS A 248 -1.88 19.05 -5.53
N LYS A 249 -2.08 20.23 -6.13
CA LYS A 249 -1.17 21.37 -6.06
C LYS A 249 -0.65 21.57 -4.64
N GLY A 250 0.65 21.81 -4.51
CA GLY A 250 1.33 22.08 -3.25
C GLY A 250 1.62 20.84 -2.40
N PHE A 251 1.32 19.63 -2.89
CA PHE A 251 1.77 18.41 -2.21
C PHE A 251 3.31 18.38 -2.09
N TRP A 252 3.99 18.63 -3.21
CA TRP A 252 5.38 19.10 -3.25
C TRP A 252 5.38 20.61 -3.48
N GLU A 253 6.34 21.34 -2.92
CA GLU A 253 6.39 22.80 -2.97
C GLU A 253 6.38 23.33 -4.42
N LYS A 254 7.08 22.65 -5.33
CA LYS A 254 7.18 23.01 -6.75
C LYS A 254 6.08 22.40 -7.62
N LEU A 255 5.16 21.61 -7.06
CA LEU A 255 3.99 21.14 -7.79
C LEU A 255 2.92 22.24 -7.82
N ASP A 256 2.95 23.06 -8.87
CA ASP A 256 2.15 24.28 -9.01
C ASP A 256 0.73 24.09 -9.57
N ARG A 257 0.39 22.83 -9.88
CA ARG A 257 -0.89 22.39 -10.48
C ARG A 257 -1.33 21.06 -9.90
N ASP A 258 -2.62 20.76 -10.03
CA ASP A 258 -3.11 19.40 -9.84
C ASP A 258 -2.53 18.50 -10.94
N LEU A 259 -2.12 17.30 -10.54
CA LEU A 259 -1.53 16.30 -11.41
C LEU A 259 -2.36 15.02 -11.35
N THR A 260 -2.84 14.58 -12.51
CA THR A 260 -3.50 13.29 -12.65
C THR A 260 -2.46 12.17 -12.62
N ALA A 261 -2.62 11.23 -11.71
CA ALA A 261 -1.79 10.05 -11.55
C ALA A 261 -2.66 8.79 -11.48
N LEU A 262 -2.03 7.63 -11.33
CA LEU A 262 -2.73 6.37 -11.10
C LEU A 262 -2.82 6.08 -9.60
N GLU A 263 -4.00 5.66 -9.15
CA GLU A 263 -4.29 5.26 -7.76
C GLU A 263 -3.42 4.08 -7.32
N PHE A 264 -2.75 4.20 -6.16
CA PHE A 264 -1.95 3.14 -5.55
C PHE A 264 -2.18 3.04 -4.02
N SER A 265 -3.28 3.60 -3.54
CA SER A 265 -3.55 3.75 -2.11
C SER A 265 -3.91 2.44 -1.39
N ASP A 266 -3.78 2.57 -0.07
CA ASP A 266 -4.34 1.76 0.99
C ASP A 266 -3.79 0.35 1.16
N PHE A 267 -3.70 -0.05 2.43
CA PHE A 267 -3.18 -1.35 2.83
C PHE A 267 -4.31 -2.27 3.29
N LEU A 268 -4.52 -3.37 2.58
CA LEU A 268 -5.54 -4.35 2.92
C LEU A 268 -4.98 -5.40 3.88
N ILE A 269 -5.67 -5.64 4.99
CA ILE A 269 -5.36 -6.72 5.94
C ILE A 269 -6.12 -7.97 5.47
N VAL A 270 -5.41 -8.94 4.93
CA VAL A 270 -5.97 -10.11 4.23
C VAL A 270 -5.79 -11.37 5.06
N VAL A 271 -6.83 -12.19 5.13
CA VAL A 271 -6.89 -13.49 5.82
C VAL A 271 -7.65 -14.49 4.95
N ARG A 272 -7.76 -15.75 5.39
CA ARG A 272 -8.68 -16.74 4.81
C ARG A 272 -10.08 -16.67 5.44
N ASP A 273 -11.07 -17.16 4.70
CA ASP A 273 -12.46 -17.29 5.14
C ASP A 273 -12.67 -18.34 6.25
N ASP A 274 -11.74 -19.27 6.43
CA ASP A 274 -11.76 -20.31 7.47
C ASP A 274 -10.96 -19.93 8.73
N MET A 275 -10.41 -18.71 8.82
CA MET A 275 -9.84 -18.20 10.07
C MET A 275 -10.92 -18.27 11.17
N PRO A 276 -10.62 -18.82 12.36
CA PRO A 276 -11.59 -18.90 13.43
C PRO A 276 -12.26 -17.54 13.70
N LYS A 277 -13.60 -17.53 13.71
CA LYS A 277 -14.39 -16.30 13.78
C LYS A 277 -14.03 -15.42 14.97
N ASP A 278 -13.78 -16.03 16.12
CA ASP A 278 -13.38 -15.34 17.35
C ASP A 278 -11.98 -14.72 17.25
N LEU A 279 -11.05 -15.37 16.55
CA LEU A 279 -9.72 -14.84 16.25
C LEU A 279 -9.79 -13.67 15.28
N ALA A 280 -10.53 -13.82 14.18
CA ALA A 280 -10.72 -12.71 13.22
C ALA A 280 -11.41 -11.51 13.88
N ARG A 281 -12.37 -11.77 14.78
CA ARG A 281 -13.01 -10.75 15.62
C ARG A 281 -11.99 -10.08 16.54
N LEU A 282 -11.14 -10.83 17.24
CA LEU A 282 -10.10 -10.27 18.10
C LEU A 282 -9.12 -9.40 17.31
N LEU A 283 -8.58 -9.88 16.19
CA LEU A 283 -7.68 -9.11 15.33
C LEU A 283 -8.33 -7.82 14.81
N THR A 284 -9.59 -7.89 14.38
CA THR A 284 -10.34 -6.71 13.93
C THR A 284 -10.59 -5.74 15.08
N TRP A 285 -10.94 -6.25 16.26
CA TRP A 285 -11.09 -5.42 17.46
C TRP A 285 -9.79 -4.71 17.80
N CYS A 286 -8.63 -5.38 17.71
CA CYS A 286 -7.32 -4.74 17.88
C CYS A 286 -7.11 -3.63 16.85
N LEU A 287 -7.30 -3.92 15.56
CA LEU A 287 -7.20 -2.93 14.48
C LEU A 287 -8.04 -1.68 14.76
N VAL A 288 -9.29 -1.87 15.19
CA VAL A 288 -10.23 -0.77 15.43
C VAL A 288 -9.91 -0.06 16.74
N HIS A 289 -9.88 -0.75 17.87
CA HIS A 289 -9.90 -0.12 19.19
C HIS A 289 -8.52 0.27 19.71
N THR A 290 -7.44 -0.23 19.13
CA THR A 290 -6.06 0.09 19.57
C THR A 290 -5.29 0.91 18.54
N ARG A 291 -5.95 1.37 17.46
CA ARG A 291 -5.36 2.17 16.36
C ARG A 291 -4.54 3.38 16.82
N ALA A 292 -4.93 4.00 17.93
CA ALA A 292 -4.18 5.12 18.51
C ALA A 292 -2.73 4.75 18.85
N THR A 293 -2.42 3.47 19.11
CA THR A 293 -1.05 2.98 19.34
C THR A 293 -0.17 3.15 18.11
N ILE A 294 -0.62 2.72 16.93
CA ILE A 294 0.16 2.90 15.70
C ILE A 294 0.13 4.35 15.21
N GLU A 295 -1.00 5.04 15.32
CA GLU A 295 -1.11 6.46 14.92
C GLU A 295 -0.10 7.35 15.65
N ARG A 296 0.14 7.11 16.95
CA ARG A 296 1.14 7.87 17.73
C ARG A 296 2.53 7.84 17.11
N GLN A 297 2.91 6.76 16.43
CA GLN A 297 4.20 6.66 15.75
C GLN A 297 4.31 7.64 14.58
N PHE A 298 3.19 8.11 14.05
CA PHE A 298 3.10 8.92 12.84
C PHE A 298 2.69 10.39 13.08
N LYS A 299 2.23 10.73 14.29
CA LYS A 299 1.74 12.09 14.64
C LYS A 299 2.75 13.23 14.45
N HIS A 300 4.03 12.90 14.26
CA HIS A 300 5.09 13.88 13.97
C HIS A 300 5.18 14.27 12.47
N ILE A 301 4.40 13.62 11.60
CA ILE A 301 4.34 13.85 10.15
C ILE A 301 2.91 14.27 9.80
N PRO A 302 2.66 15.31 8.98
CA PRO A 302 1.32 15.65 8.52
C PRO A 302 0.58 14.44 7.94
N ALA A 303 -0.70 14.26 8.30
CA ALA A 303 -1.48 13.07 7.97
C ALA A 303 -1.56 12.76 6.47
N ASP A 304 -1.62 13.80 5.64
CA ASP A 304 -1.65 13.74 4.18
C ASP A 304 -0.29 13.41 3.55
N LYS A 305 0.79 13.52 4.32
CA LYS A 305 2.16 13.15 3.94
C LYS A 305 2.66 11.95 4.74
N CYS A 306 1.76 11.13 5.26
CA CYS A 306 2.13 9.99 6.09
C CYS A 306 2.02 8.66 5.33
N ALA A 307 2.91 7.73 5.65
CA ALA A 307 2.87 6.36 5.13
C ALA A 307 1.71 5.53 5.71
N LEU A 308 0.99 6.05 6.70
CA LEU A 308 -0.28 5.54 7.19
C LEU A 308 -1.14 6.75 7.54
N THR A 309 -2.22 6.97 6.80
CA THR A 309 -3.06 8.16 7.02
C THR A 309 -3.77 8.04 8.37
N TYR A 310 -3.71 9.11 9.16
CA TYR A 310 -4.34 9.18 10.47
C TYR A 310 -5.20 10.44 10.61
N PRO A 311 -6.21 10.47 11.49
CA PRO A 311 -6.72 9.34 12.28
C PRO A 311 -7.31 8.22 11.40
N LEU A 312 -7.05 6.97 11.77
CA LEU A 312 -7.70 5.80 11.18
C LEU A 312 -9.17 5.83 11.61
N GLN A 313 -10.07 5.91 10.62
CA GLN A 313 -11.50 5.98 10.85
C GLN A 313 -12.12 4.59 10.62
N PRO A 314 -12.76 3.97 11.62
CA PRO A 314 -13.32 2.62 11.46
C PRO A 314 -14.30 2.47 10.29
N ALA A 315 -15.07 3.52 9.98
CA ALA A 315 -15.96 3.54 8.82
C ALA A 315 -15.22 3.47 7.48
N GLU A 316 -14.02 4.06 7.37
CA GLU A 316 -13.18 3.90 6.18
C GLU A 316 -12.47 2.55 6.19
N MET A 317 -12.08 2.06 7.36
CA MET A 317 -11.42 0.77 7.51
C MET A 317 -12.30 -0.42 7.09
N ALA A 318 -13.62 -0.28 7.20
CA ALA A 318 -14.59 -1.28 6.76
C ALA A 318 -14.79 -1.31 5.23
N LYS A 319 -14.31 -0.31 4.47
CA LYS A 319 -14.49 -0.20 3.00
C LYS A 319 -13.46 -1.04 2.24
N THR A 320 -13.45 -2.33 2.51
CA THR A 320 -12.50 -3.27 1.91
C THR A 320 -12.86 -3.62 0.47
N THR A 321 -11.85 -3.91 -0.34
CA THR A 321 -12.06 -4.37 -1.72
C THR A 321 -12.41 -5.85 -1.81
N LEU A 322 -11.97 -6.65 -0.83
CA LEU A 322 -12.43 -8.01 -0.57
C LEU A 322 -13.60 -8.00 0.43
N GLU A 323 -14.37 -9.09 0.48
CA GLU A 323 -15.39 -9.24 1.52
C GLU A 323 -14.75 -9.28 2.91
N LEU A 324 -15.38 -8.59 3.87
CA LEU A 324 -15.00 -8.70 5.26
C LEU A 324 -15.22 -10.12 5.79
N HIS A 325 -14.28 -10.60 6.60
CA HIS A 325 -14.44 -11.83 7.35
C HIS A 325 -15.65 -11.72 8.31
N PRO A 326 -16.44 -12.80 8.55
CA PRO A 326 -17.60 -12.73 9.45
C PRO A 326 -17.29 -12.15 10.84
N GLY A 327 -16.16 -12.51 11.44
CA GLY A 327 -15.71 -11.93 12.72
C GLY A 327 -15.39 -10.43 12.64
N ALA A 328 -14.90 -9.95 11.50
CA ALA A 328 -14.66 -8.53 11.27
C ALA A 328 -15.97 -7.74 11.09
N LYS A 329 -16.92 -8.31 10.31
CA LYS A 329 -18.26 -7.74 10.11
C LYS A 329 -18.97 -7.47 11.44
N GLU A 330 -18.85 -8.38 12.41
CA GLU A 330 -19.44 -8.18 13.74
C GLU A 330 -18.85 -6.98 14.48
N VAL A 331 -17.53 -6.82 14.48
CA VAL A 331 -16.88 -5.68 15.16
C VAL A 331 -17.35 -4.36 14.57
N TYR A 332 -17.41 -4.26 13.24
CA TYR A 332 -17.85 -3.03 12.58
C TYR A 332 -19.35 -2.77 12.77
N ALA A 333 -20.20 -3.80 12.79
CA ALA A 333 -21.62 -3.66 13.08
C ALA A 333 -21.86 -3.20 14.52
N GLU A 334 -21.10 -3.70 15.49
CA GLU A 334 -21.20 -3.31 16.90
C GLU A 334 -20.90 -1.84 17.15
N ILE A 335 -20.00 -1.26 16.35
CA ILE A 335 -19.66 0.17 16.42
C ILE A 335 -20.48 1.02 15.43
N GLY A 336 -21.46 0.43 14.74
CA GLY A 336 -22.42 1.14 13.89
C GLY A 336 -21.85 1.69 12.58
N VAL A 337 -20.82 1.05 12.00
CA VAL A 337 -20.22 1.48 10.73
C VAL A 337 -20.48 0.52 9.55
N LEU A 338 -21.28 -0.53 9.77
CA LEU A 338 -21.85 -1.42 8.76
C LEU A 338 -23.36 -1.52 8.88
#